data_AF-A0A2L2P443-F1
#
_entry.id   AF-A0A2L2P443-F1
#
_cell.length_a   1.000
_cell.length_b   1.000
_cell.length_c   1.000
_cell.angle_alpha   90.00
_cell.angle_beta   90.00
_cell.angle_gamma   90.00
#
_symmetry.space_group_name_H-M   'P 1'
#
loop_
_entity.id
_entity.type
_entity.pdbx_description
1 polymer ?
#
loop_
_entity_poly.entity_id
_entity_poly.type
_entity_poly.pdbx_seq_one_letter_code
_entity_poly.pdbx_strand_id
1 'polypeptide(L)'
;NSHLREETGVWTFETTPRMSTYLLAFGFGALHGKTAKTKNGTEVGVFATVAQAENSVDFALDIAVRVIEFYEDYFQVKYPIPLSYHLALPDFSAGAMENWGLVTYREVYLLVDENSSAASRQQVALVVAHELAHQWFGNLVTMKWWDDLWLNESFANMMEYVSVNAIEPSWNIFEDFQTTGVPNALQRDATDGVQSVHMEVSHPD
;
A
#
# COMPACT_ATOMS: atom_id res chain seq x y z
N ASN A 1 -1.62 1.86 26.87
CA ASN A 1 -1.79 0.43 27.24
C ASN A 1 -0.51 -0.40 27.18
N SER A 2 0.67 0.15 26.83
CA SER A 2 1.94 -0.61 26.73
C SER A 2 2.36 -1.32 28.01
N HIS A 3 2.09 -0.73 29.18
CA HIS A 3 2.59 -1.23 30.47
C HIS A 3 1.88 -2.48 31.00
N LEU A 4 0.62 -2.74 30.61
CA LEU A 4 -0.09 -4.00 30.95
C LEU A 4 0.35 -5.19 30.05
N ARG A 5 1.14 -4.92 29.00
CA ARG A 5 1.46 -5.89 27.94
C ARG A 5 2.67 -6.76 28.28
N GLU A 6 3.63 -6.23 29.05
CA GLU A 6 4.82 -6.97 29.49
C GLU A 6 4.49 -8.04 30.55
N GLU A 7 3.46 -7.83 31.36
CA GLU A 7 3.11 -8.76 32.45
C GLU A 7 2.31 -9.98 31.99
N THR A 8 1.48 -9.85 30.95
CA THR A 8 0.54 -10.91 30.54
C THR A 8 0.93 -11.61 29.23
N GLY A 9 1.72 -10.96 28.37
CA GLY A 9 2.01 -11.45 27.02
C GLY A 9 0.81 -11.46 26.07
N VAL A 10 -0.35 -10.95 26.49
CA VAL A 10 -1.59 -10.93 25.70
C VAL A 10 -1.76 -9.58 25.01
N TRP A 11 -1.94 -9.62 23.69
CA TRP A 11 -2.25 -8.45 22.87
C TRP A 11 -3.71 -8.47 22.45
N THR A 12 -4.46 -7.45 22.88
CA THR A 12 -5.86 -7.25 22.47
C THR A 12 -5.95 -5.98 21.65
N PHE A 13 -6.57 -6.10 20.48
CA PHE A 13 -6.83 -5.01 19.54
C PHE A 13 -8.32 -4.63 19.58
N GLU A 14 -8.62 -3.41 19.13
CA GLU A 14 -10.00 -3.01 18.91
C GLU A 14 -10.65 -3.88 17.82
N THR A 15 -11.97 -4.03 17.88
CA THR A 15 -12.71 -4.76 16.85
C THR A 15 -12.60 -4.02 15.52
N THR A 16 -12.20 -4.73 14.47
CA THR A 16 -12.10 -4.16 13.12
C THR A 16 -13.48 -3.78 12.57
N PRO A 17 -13.54 -2.89 11.57
CA PRO A 17 -14.71 -2.84 10.70
C PRO A 17 -14.98 -4.20 10.05
N ARG A 18 -16.14 -4.33 9.42
CA ARG A 18 -16.42 -5.48 8.57
C ARG A 18 -15.46 -5.47 7.38
N MET A 19 -14.68 -6.54 7.24
CA MET A 19 -13.70 -6.70 6.18
C MET A 19 -13.66 -8.14 5.66
N SER A 20 -13.12 -8.32 4.46
CA SER A 20 -12.86 -9.64 3.88
C SER A 20 -11.72 -10.35 4.60
N THR A 21 -11.75 -11.68 4.66
CA THR A 21 -10.80 -12.47 5.47
C THR A 21 -9.35 -12.33 5.03
N TYR A 22 -9.11 -12.08 3.74
CA TYR A 22 -7.76 -11.96 3.16
C TYR A 22 -7.01 -10.70 3.65
N LEU A 23 -7.71 -9.74 4.26
CA LEU A 23 -7.15 -8.48 4.76
C LEU A 23 -6.65 -8.56 6.21
N LEU A 24 -6.97 -9.64 6.94
CA LEU A 24 -6.56 -9.79 8.33
C LEU A 24 -5.04 -9.94 8.44
N ALA A 25 -4.39 -9.11 9.24
CA ALA A 25 -2.95 -9.19 9.50
C ALA A 25 -2.58 -8.88 10.95
N PHE A 26 -1.45 -9.46 11.37
CA PHE A 26 -0.74 -9.13 12.60
C PHE A 26 0.75 -9.05 12.30
N GLY A 27 1.44 -8.05 12.84
CA GLY A 27 2.88 -7.88 12.72
C GLY A 27 3.51 -7.68 14.09
N PHE A 28 4.58 -8.42 14.39
CA PHE A 28 5.30 -8.32 15.65
C PHE A 28 6.79 -8.65 15.44
N GLY A 29 7.65 -8.00 16.22
CA GLY A 29 9.09 -8.19 16.15
C GLY A 29 9.83 -7.04 16.83
N ALA A 30 11.16 -7.09 16.81
CA ALA A 30 11.99 -5.95 17.19
C ALA A 30 11.94 -4.92 16.06
N LEU A 31 11.06 -3.94 16.20
CA LEU A 31 10.79 -2.91 15.19
C LEU A 31 11.15 -1.52 15.73
N HIS A 32 11.65 -0.67 14.84
CA HIS A 32 11.64 0.78 15.02
C HIS A 32 10.66 1.39 14.01
N GLY A 33 10.28 2.63 14.22
CA GLY A 33 9.41 3.33 13.27
C GLY A 33 9.16 4.76 13.66
N LYS A 34 8.51 5.47 12.75
CA LYS A 34 8.10 6.87 12.93
C LYS A 34 6.64 7.02 12.59
N THR A 35 5.99 7.98 13.24
CA THR A 35 4.57 8.25 13.06
C THR A 35 4.32 9.72 12.76
N ALA A 36 3.29 9.99 11.98
CA ALA A 36 2.75 11.30 11.69
C ALA A 36 1.23 11.27 11.76
N LYS A 37 0.58 12.42 11.54
CA LYS A 37 -0.87 12.51 11.40
C LYS A 37 -1.22 13.25 10.13
N THR A 38 -2.27 12.80 9.46
CA THR A 38 -2.89 13.56 8.38
C THR A 38 -3.65 14.76 8.93
N LYS A 39 -4.01 15.71 8.05
CA LYS A 39 -4.86 16.87 8.35
C LYS A 39 -6.21 16.49 8.96
N ASN A 40 -6.74 15.32 8.62
CA ASN A 40 -8.01 14.79 9.13
C ASN A 40 -7.85 13.92 10.38
N GLY A 41 -6.64 13.75 10.89
CA GLY A 41 -6.34 13.13 12.18
C GLY A 41 -6.01 11.64 12.13
N THR A 42 -5.98 11.03 10.95
CA THR A 42 -5.55 9.63 10.75
C THR A 42 -4.08 9.51 11.17
N GLU A 43 -3.79 8.57 12.06
CA GLU A 43 -2.40 8.29 12.46
C GLU A 43 -1.72 7.42 11.40
N VAL A 44 -0.59 7.87 10.88
CA VAL A 44 0.19 7.15 9.87
C VAL A 44 1.51 6.75 10.49
N GLY A 45 1.94 5.51 10.27
CA GLY A 45 3.20 5.02 10.81
C GLY A 45 3.94 4.14 9.81
N VAL A 46 5.27 4.27 9.77
CA VAL A 46 6.12 3.40 8.96
C VAL A 46 7.13 2.72 9.88
N PHE A 47 7.17 1.39 9.83
CA PHE A 47 7.94 0.53 10.71
C PHE A 47 8.83 -0.42 9.91
N ALA A 48 10.02 -0.68 10.46
CA ALA A 48 10.99 -1.61 9.91
C ALA A 48 11.70 -2.37 11.03
N THR A 49 12.41 -3.43 10.68
CA THR A 49 13.23 -4.17 11.64
C THR A 49 14.38 -3.29 12.15
N VAL A 50 14.80 -3.46 13.41
CA VAL A 50 15.94 -2.72 13.99
C VAL A 50 17.29 -2.91 13.28
N ALA A 51 17.35 -3.79 12.28
CA ALA A 51 18.51 -3.93 11.40
C ALA A 51 18.59 -2.82 10.33
N GLN A 52 17.49 -2.14 10.04
CA GLN A 52 17.41 -1.06 9.06
C GLN A 52 17.78 0.29 9.68
N ALA A 53 18.21 1.22 8.83
CA ALA A 53 18.55 2.57 9.27
C ALA A 53 17.30 3.34 9.72
N GLU A 54 17.37 4.07 10.83
CA GLU A 54 16.21 4.77 11.40
C GLU A 54 15.58 5.81 10.46
N ASN A 55 16.37 6.42 9.58
CA ASN A 55 15.90 7.41 8.60
C ASN A 55 15.33 6.79 7.31
N SER A 56 15.48 5.47 7.10
CA SER A 56 15.00 4.80 5.89
C SER A 56 13.47 4.82 5.72
N VAL A 57 12.74 5.08 6.81
CA VAL A 57 11.27 5.14 6.85
C VAL A 57 10.71 6.54 6.56
N ASP A 58 11.55 7.58 6.56
CA ASP A 58 11.11 8.98 6.52
C ASP A 58 10.37 9.33 5.24
N PHE A 59 10.92 8.89 4.11
CA PHE A 59 10.35 9.19 2.80
C PHE A 59 8.98 8.54 2.61
N ALA A 60 8.85 7.25 2.94
CA ALA A 60 7.57 6.56 2.82
C ALA A 60 6.51 7.14 3.76
N LEU A 61 6.91 7.63 4.95
CA LEU A 61 5.99 8.28 5.87
C LEU A 61 5.45 9.60 5.29
N ASP A 62 6.29 10.42 4.69
CA ASP A 62 5.87 11.65 3.99
C ASP A 62 4.89 11.34 2.85
N ILE A 63 5.26 10.39 1.98
CA ILE A 63 4.42 9.99 0.85
C ILE A 63 3.08 9.45 1.35
N ALA A 64 3.07 8.54 2.32
CA ALA A 64 1.84 7.93 2.82
C ALA A 64 0.86 8.98 3.37
N VAL A 65 1.36 9.96 4.14
CA VAL A 65 0.52 11.06 4.66
C VAL A 65 -0.08 11.86 3.50
N ARG A 66 0.74 12.31 2.55
CA ARG A 66 0.29 13.15 1.42
C ARG A 66 -0.66 12.40 0.49
N VAL A 67 -0.43 11.11 0.27
CA VAL A 67 -1.31 10.26 -0.53
C VAL A 67 -2.65 10.04 0.16
N ILE A 68 -2.68 9.75 1.47
CA ILE A 68 -3.95 9.63 2.20
C ILE A 68 -4.73 10.93 2.09
N GLU A 69 -4.09 12.07 2.33
CA GLU A 69 -4.76 13.37 2.22
C GLU A 69 -5.27 13.67 0.80
N PHE A 70 -4.51 13.27 -0.22
CA PHE A 70 -4.95 13.35 -1.60
C PHE A 70 -6.18 12.49 -1.85
N TYR A 71 -6.18 11.22 -1.43
CA TYR A 71 -7.31 10.31 -1.66
C TYR A 71 -8.57 10.71 -0.88
N GLU A 72 -8.43 11.23 0.35
CA GLU A 72 -9.56 11.76 1.10
C GLU A 72 -10.24 12.92 0.34
N ASP A 73 -9.45 13.82 -0.24
CA ASP A 73 -9.97 14.91 -1.07
C ASP A 73 -10.47 14.41 -2.42
N TYR A 74 -9.79 13.46 -3.05
CA TYR A 74 -10.13 13.01 -4.40
C TYR A 74 -11.41 12.17 -4.40
N PHE A 75 -11.53 11.23 -3.47
CA PHE A 75 -12.70 10.35 -3.34
C PHE A 75 -13.84 10.98 -2.54
N GLN A 76 -13.60 12.11 -1.87
CA GLN A 76 -14.57 12.77 -0.98
C GLN A 76 -15.08 11.84 0.14
N VAL A 77 -14.26 10.87 0.53
CA VAL A 77 -14.52 9.87 1.56
C VAL A 77 -13.29 9.82 2.44
N LYS A 78 -13.47 10.07 3.75
CA LYS A 78 -12.37 10.03 4.73
C LYS A 78 -11.75 8.64 4.79
N TYR A 79 -10.49 8.58 5.23
CA TYR A 79 -9.83 7.32 5.50
C TYR A 79 -10.67 6.51 6.52
N PRO A 80 -11.01 5.24 6.24
CA PRO A 80 -12.13 4.56 6.89
C PRO A 80 -11.87 4.08 8.33
N ILE A 81 -10.61 4.08 8.78
CA ILE A 81 -10.19 3.66 10.12
C ILE A 81 -9.23 4.70 10.75
N PRO A 82 -9.00 4.72 12.08
CA PRO A 82 -8.24 5.82 12.69
C PRO A 82 -6.72 5.80 12.43
N LEU A 83 -6.19 4.73 11.83
CA LEU A 83 -4.75 4.55 11.60
C LEU A 83 -4.43 3.83 10.29
N SER A 84 -3.24 4.10 9.75
CA SER A 84 -2.62 3.39 8.63
C SER A 84 -1.15 3.11 8.98
N TYR A 85 -0.83 1.86 9.33
CA TYR A 85 0.54 1.45 9.56
C TYR A 85 1.11 0.70 8.37
N HIS A 86 2.37 0.96 8.06
CA HIS A 86 3.12 0.39 6.95
C HIS A 86 4.33 -0.34 7.53
N LEU A 87 4.48 -1.62 7.21
CA LEU A 87 5.51 -2.49 7.77
C LEU A 87 6.40 -3.09 6.68
N ALA A 88 7.69 -2.80 6.76
CA ALA A 88 8.70 -3.42 5.91
C ALA A 88 9.08 -4.81 6.44
N LEU A 89 8.95 -5.82 5.59
CA LEU A 89 9.25 -7.22 5.87
C LEU A 89 10.53 -7.65 5.15
N PRO A 90 11.50 -8.27 5.86
CA PRO A 90 12.78 -8.68 5.28
C PRO A 90 12.65 -9.85 4.29
N ASP A 91 11.63 -10.69 4.46
CA ASP A 91 11.29 -11.76 3.52
C ASP A 91 9.77 -11.75 3.27
N PHE A 92 9.39 -11.47 2.03
CA PHE A 92 8.00 -11.36 1.61
C PHE A 92 7.88 -11.74 0.13
N SER A 93 6.98 -12.68 -0.17
CA SER A 93 6.85 -13.29 -1.50
C SER A 93 6.18 -12.38 -2.52
N ALA A 94 5.20 -11.58 -2.07
CA ALA A 94 4.56 -10.54 -2.86
C ALA A 94 5.38 -9.24 -2.83
N GLY A 95 4.99 -8.23 -3.60
CA GLY A 95 5.60 -6.90 -3.52
C GLY A 95 5.17 -6.17 -2.25
N ALA A 96 3.87 -6.03 -2.08
CA ALA A 96 3.20 -5.47 -0.91
C ALA A 96 1.80 -6.11 -0.77
N MET A 97 1.09 -5.80 0.31
CA MET A 97 -0.26 -6.30 0.59
C MET A 97 -1.04 -5.30 1.43
N GLU A 98 -2.27 -5.01 1.01
CA GLU A 98 -3.09 -3.88 1.44
C GLU A 98 -3.81 -4.05 2.79
N ASN A 99 -3.35 -4.98 3.63
CA ASN A 99 -4.05 -5.41 4.84
C ASN A 99 -4.56 -4.20 5.66
N TRP A 100 -5.84 -4.22 6.02
CA TRP A 100 -6.54 -3.02 6.46
C TRP A 100 -6.00 -2.50 7.81
N GLY A 101 -5.28 -1.38 7.75
CA GLY A 101 -4.61 -0.74 8.90
C GLY A 101 -3.18 -1.22 9.18
N LEU A 102 -2.71 -2.29 8.53
CA LEU A 102 -1.33 -2.78 8.62
C LEU A 102 -0.82 -3.23 7.26
N VAL A 103 -0.58 -2.28 6.36
CA VAL A 103 -0.06 -2.55 5.03
C VAL A 103 1.35 -3.13 5.13
N THR A 104 1.62 -4.23 4.43
CA THR A 104 2.93 -4.90 4.47
C THR A 104 3.67 -4.78 3.15
N TYR A 105 4.99 -4.68 3.19
CA TYR A 105 5.84 -4.42 2.03
C TYR A 105 7.10 -5.27 2.10
N ARG A 106 7.66 -5.65 0.94
CA ARG A 106 9.10 -5.93 0.87
C ARG A 106 9.86 -4.65 1.19
N GLU A 107 10.99 -4.78 1.89
CA GLU A 107 11.83 -3.62 2.27
C GLU A 107 12.14 -2.69 1.09
N VAL A 108 12.44 -3.24 -0.10
CA VAL A 108 12.76 -2.47 -1.31
C VAL A 108 11.61 -1.59 -1.84
N TYR A 109 10.37 -1.85 -1.41
CA TYR A 109 9.18 -1.10 -1.81
C TYR A 109 8.68 -0.12 -0.73
N LEU A 110 9.38 -0.02 0.41
CA LEU A 110 9.02 0.91 1.48
C LEU A 110 10.20 1.75 1.99
N LEU A 111 11.41 1.22 1.96
CA LEU A 111 12.57 1.83 2.59
C LEU A 111 13.48 2.48 1.55
N VAL A 112 13.79 3.76 1.75
CA VAL A 112 14.78 4.50 0.95
C VAL A 112 15.58 5.45 1.84
N ASP A 113 16.82 5.67 1.46
CA ASP A 113 17.76 6.56 2.13
C ASP A 113 18.31 7.64 1.17
N GLU A 114 19.23 8.46 1.66
CA GLU A 114 19.90 9.50 0.88
C GLU A 114 20.70 8.98 -0.34
N ASN A 115 21.09 7.70 -0.34
CA ASN A 115 21.85 7.07 -1.42
C ASN A 115 20.94 6.42 -2.47
N SER A 116 19.64 6.34 -2.19
CA SER A 116 18.65 5.71 -3.06
C SER A 116 18.42 6.54 -4.32
N SER A 117 18.35 5.85 -5.46
CA SER A 117 18.16 6.49 -6.77
C SER A 117 16.78 7.16 -6.89
N ALA A 118 16.65 8.10 -7.83
CA ALA A 118 15.36 8.71 -8.16
C ALA A 118 14.32 7.65 -8.56
N ALA A 119 14.72 6.66 -9.36
CA ALA A 119 13.85 5.54 -9.75
C ALA A 119 13.38 4.71 -8.55
N SER A 120 14.24 4.45 -7.57
CA SER A 120 13.88 3.74 -6.34
C SER A 120 12.85 4.54 -5.52
N ARG A 121 13.04 5.86 -5.41
CA ARG A 121 12.11 6.76 -4.70
C ARG A 121 10.74 6.83 -5.39
N GLN A 122 10.73 6.94 -6.72
CA GLN A 122 9.50 6.88 -7.51
C GLN A 122 8.78 5.54 -7.32
N GLN A 123 9.52 4.43 -7.38
CA GLN A 123 8.94 3.09 -7.18
C GLN A 123 8.33 2.94 -5.78
N VAL A 124 9.02 3.37 -4.72
CA VAL A 124 8.44 3.37 -3.36
C VAL A 124 7.20 4.24 -3.28
N ALA A 125 7.21 5.42 -3.91
CA ALA A 125 6.05 6.30 -3.88
C ALA A 125 4.83 5.70 -4.60
N LEU A 126 5.05 5.07 -5.76
CA LEU A 126 4.01 4.36 -6.51
C LEU A 126 3.43 3.20 -5.70
N VAL A 127 4.28 2.30 -5.19
CA VAL A 127 3.78 1.15 -4.41
C VAL A 127 3.07 1.59 -3.14
N VAL A 128 3.58 2.58 -2.40
CA VAL A 128 2.86 3.14 -1.24
C VAL A 128 1.50 3.71 -1.67
N ALA A 129 1.43 4.38 -2.82
CA ALA A 129 0.19 4.93 -3.34
C ALA A 129 -0.81 3.87 -3.82
N HIS A 130 -0.34 2.77 -4.40
CA HIS A 130 -1.14 1.60 -4.81
C HIS A 130 -1.81 0.98 -3.60
N GLU A 131 -1.03 0.62 -2.57
CA GLU A 131 -1.57 -0.01 -1.36
C GLU A 131 -2.53 0.91 -0.59
N LEU A 132 -2.32 2.23 -0.66
CA LEU A 132 -3.22 3.20 -0.06
C LEU A 132 -4.51 3.38 -0.86
N ALA A 133 -4.47 3.22 -2.19
CA ALA A 133 -5.69 3.23 -3.01
C ALA A 133 -6.61 2.06 -2.64
N HIS A 134 -6.02 0.90 -2.33
CA HIS A 134 -6.77 -0.28 -1.90
C HIS A 134 -7.60 -0.07 -0.63
N GLN A 135 -7.24 0.90 0.21
CA GLN A 135 -8.03 1.25 1.40
C GLN A 135 -9.46 1.71 1.04
N TRP A 136 -9.66 2.22 -0.17
CA TRP A 136 -10.98 2.47 -0.77
C TRP A 136 -11.38 1.36 -1.74
N PHE A 137 -10.49 0.94 -2.65
CA PHE A 137 -10.75 -0.06 -3.70
C PHE A 137 -10.16 -1.43 -3.37
N GLY A 138 -10.90 -2.21 -2.60
CA GLY A 138 -10.51 -3.53 -2.11
C GLY A 138 -10.93 -3.71 -0.66
N ASN A 139 -10.63 -2.72 0.19
CA ASN A 139 -10.95 -2.77 1.60
C ASN A 139 -12.37 -2.26 1.87
N LEU A 140 -12.61 -0.96 1.62
CA LEU A 140 -13.94 -0.36 1.84
C LEU A 140 -14.99 -0.92 0.88
N VAL A 141 -14.62 -1.10 -0.39
CA VAL A 141 -15.43 -1.75 -1.41
C VAL A 141 -14.62 -2.91 -2.01
N THR A 142 -15.00 -4.14 -1.67
CA THR A 142 -14.36 -5.36 -2.21
C THR A 142 -15.18 -5.93 -3.36
N MET A 143 -14.52 -6.47 -4.39
CA MET A 143 -15.19 -7.30 -5.40
C MET A 143 -15.93 -8.47 -4.75
N LYS A 144 -17.01 -8.93 -5.38
CA LYS A 144 -17.84 -10.02 -4.84
C LYS A 144 -17.14 -11.37 -4.96
N TRP A 145 -16.39 -11.56 -6.05
CA TRP A 145 -15.64 -12.77 -6.34
C TRP A 145 -14.39 -12.42 -7.16
N TRP A 146 -13.44 -13.36 -7.23
CA TRP A 146 -12.10 -13.14 -7.79
C TRP A 146 -12.07 -12.95 -9.31
N ASP A 147 -13.13 -13.31 -10.02
CA ASP A 147 -13.33 -13.00 -11.44
C ASP A 147 -13.38 -11.49 -11.71
N ASP A 148 -13.74 -10.69 -10.70
CA ASP A 148 -13.76 -9.22 -10.73
C ASP A 148 -12.57 -8.60 -9.98
N LEU A 149 -11.44 -9.30 -9.81
CA LEU A 149 -10.24 -8.78 -9.12
C LEU A 149 -9.73 -7.45 -9.69
N TRP A 150 -9.96 -7.20 -10.98
CA TRP A 150 -9.61 -5.94 -11.65
C TRP A 150 -10.26 -4.71 -10.98
N LEU A 151 -11.42 -4.87 -10.31
CA LEU A 151 -12.05 -3.79 -9.55
C LEU A 151 -11.18 -3.28 -8.39
N ASN A 152 -10.31 -4.13 -7.85
CA ASN A 152 -9.33 -3.75 -6.85
C ASN A 152 -8.04 -3.30 -7.54
N GLU A 153 -7.38 -4.22 -8.25
CA GLU A 153 -6.00 -4.05 -8.72
C GLU A 153 -5.86 -3.01 -9.82
N SER A 154 -6.78 -2.98 -10.79
CA SER A 154 -6.70 -1.99 -11.88
C SER A 154 -7.05 -0.59 -11.38
N PHE A 155 -7.93 -0.47 -10.39
CA PHE A 155 -8.21 0.83 -9.75
C PHE A 155 -7.01 1.30 -8.94
N ALA A 156 -6.40 0.44 -8.13
CA ALA A 156 -5.20 0.79 -7.38
C ALA A 156 -4.04 1.18 -8.31
N ASN A 157 -3.80 0.40 -9.37
CA ASN A 157 -2.76 0.68 -10.37
C ASN A 157 -3.02 1.95 -11.16
N MET A 158 -4.26 2.35 -11.43
CA MET A 158 -4.51 3.67 -12.02
C MET A 158 -4.28 4.79 -11.01
N MET A 159 -4.77 4.62 -9.78
CA MET A 159 -4.75 5.66 -8.75
C MET A 159 -3.35 5.95 -8.21
N GLU A 160 -2.42 5.01 -8.25
CA GLU A 160 -1.01 5.27 -7.89
C GLU A 160 -0.40 6.36 -8.80
N TYR A 161 -0.60 6.29 -10.12
CA TYR A 161 -0.08 7.31 -11.03
C TYR A 161 -0.81 8.64 -10.87
N VAL A 162 -2.14 8.61 -10.70
CA VAL A 162 -2.97 9.82 -10.49
C VAL A 162 -2.51 10.57 -9.25
N SER A 163 -2.33 9.87 -8.14
CA SER A 163 -1.97 10.46 -6.86
C SER A 163 -0.52 10.94 -6.85
N VAL A 164 0.45 10.12 -7.26
CA VAL A 164 1.87 10.51 -7.32
C VAL A 164 2.08 11.67 -8.27
N ASN A 165 1.44 11.71 -9.44
CA ASN A 165 1.53 12.85 -10.35
C ASN A 165 0.94 14.14 -9.74
N ALA A 166 -0.08 14.03 -8.90
CA ALA A 166 -0.66 15.20 -8.23
C ALA A 166 0.23 15.74 -7.11
N ILE A 167 0.85 14.85 -6.32
CA ILE A 167 1.70 15.26 -5.21
C ILE A 167 3.13 15.61 -5.66
N GLU A 168 3.65 14.97 -6.70
CA GLU A 168 5.00 15.16 -7.26
C GLU A 168 4.96 15.43 -8.78
N PRO A 169 4.37 16.56 -9.23
CA PRO A 169 4.15 16.81 -10.66
C PRO A 169 5.44 16.94 -11.47
N SER A 170 6.58 17.23 -10.82
CA SER A 170 7.88 17.35 -11.51
C SER A 170 8.45 16.00 -11.93
N TRP A 171 7.90 14.89 -11.44
CA TRP A 171 8.40 13.54 -11.74
C TRP A 171 7.87 12.99 -13.07
N ASN A 172 6.85 13.62 -13.66
CA ASN A 172 6.25 13.22 -14.95
C ASN A 172 5.87 11.72 -14.99
N ILE A 173 5.33 11.21 -13.90
CA ILE A 173 5.04 9.78 -13.67
C ILE A 173 4.12 9.16 -14.74
N PHE A 174 3.24 9.95 -15.36
CA PHE A 174 2.43 9.47 -16.49
C PHE A 174 3.24 9.23 -17.78
N GLU A 175 4.35 9.96 -18.00
CA GLU A 175 5.24 9.71 -19.14
C GLU A 175 5.95 8.36 -18.98
N ASP A 176 6.37 8.04 -17.74
CA ASP A 176 6.92 6.72 -17.41
C ASP A 176 5.87 5.63 -17.64
N PHE A 177 4.63 5.81 -17.20
CA PHE A 177 3.54 4.85 -17.45
C PHE A 177 3.28 4.64 -18.95
N GLN A 178 3.26 5.72 -19.73
CA GLN A 178 3.04 5.68 -21.18
C GLN A 178 4.13 4.92 -21.92
N THR A 179 5.38 4.98 -21.44
CA THR A 179 6.54 4.35 -22.08
C THR A 179 6.85 2.95 -21.54
N THR A 180 6.25 2.55 -20.41
CA THR A 180 6.50 1.25 -19.78
C THR A 180 5.23 0.42 -19.61
N GLY A 181 4.30 0.86 -18.74
CA GLY A 181 3.07 0.14 -18.39
C GLY A 181 2.18 -0.17 -19.60
N VAL A 182 1.90 0.84 -20.44
CA VAL A 182 1.05 0.65 -21.63
C VAL A 182 1.67 -0.33 -22.64
N PRO A 183 2.95 -0.19 -23.07
CA PRO A 183 3.58 -1.16 -23.94
C PRO A 183 3.62 -2.58 -23.37
N ASN A 184 3.91 -2.75 -22.08
CA ASN A 184 3.96 -4.06 -21.43
C ASN A 184 2.59 -4.75 -21.45
N ALA A 185 1.52 -4.02 -21.12
CA ALA A 185 0.15 -4.53 -21.16
C ALA A 185 -0.25 -4.94 -22.59
N LEU A 186 -0.01 -4.07 -23.58
CA LEU A 186 -0.32 -4.35 -24.98
C LEU A 186 0.47 -5.54 -25.54
N GLN A 187 1.74 -5.68 -25.17
CA GLN A 187 2.55 -6.82 -25.58
C GLN A 187 2.01 -8.13 -25.01
N ARG A 188 1.58 -8.12 -23.74
CA ARG A 188 0.95 -9.29 -23.11
C ARG A 188 -0.39 -9.62 -23.77
N ASP A 189 -1.22 -8.61 -24.03
CA ASP A 189 -2.54 -8.76 -24.63
C ASP A 189 -2.48 -9.21 -26.12
N ALA A 190 -1.37 -8.93 -26.79
CA ALA A 190 -1.11 -9.44 -28.15
C ALA A 190 -0.64 -10.91 -28.20
N THR A 191 -0.47 -11.58 -27.05
CA THR A 191 -0.02 -12.97 -27.00
C THR A 191 -1.19 -13.94 -27.12
N ASP A 192 -1.08 -14.92 -28.01
CA ASP A 192 -2.08 -15.98 -28.17
C ASP A 192 -2.36 -16.70 -26.84
N GLY A 193 -3.65 -16.88 -26.51
CA GLY A 193 -4.09 -17.54 -25.28
C GLY A 193 -4.08 -16.66 -24.04
N VAL A 194 -3.90 -15.34 -24.17
CA VAL A 194 -4.11 -14.40 -23.06
C VAL A 194 -5.56 -14.44 -22.57
N GLN A 195 -5.71 -14.32 -21.26
CA GLN A 195 -7.01 -14.31 -20.59
C GLN A 195 -7.68 -12.94 -20.70
N SER A 196 -9.03 -12.92 -20.76
CA SER A 196 -9.80 -11.70 -20.58
C SER A 196 -9.63 -11.14 -19.15
N VAL A 197 -9.76 -9.82 -19.00
CA VAL A 197 -9.66 -9.13 -17.69
C VAL A 197 -10.65 -9.69 -16.67
N HIS A 198 -11.88 -9.99 -17.11
CA HIS A 198 -12.85 -10.76 -16.34
C HIS A 198 -12.78 -12.21 -16.81
N MET A 199 -12.49 -13.13 -15.91
CA MET A 199 -12.43 -14.57 -16.19
C MET A 199 -12.96 -15.36 -15.01
N GLU A 200 -13.78 -16.37 -15.28
CA GLU A 200 -14.29 -17.26 -14.25
C GLU A 200 -13.14 -18.00 -13.54
N VAL A 201 -13.10 -17.88 -12.21
CA VAL A 201 -12.13 -18.57 -11.36
C VAL A 201 -12.88 -19.45 -10.37
N SER A 202 -12.49 -20.72 -10.29
CA SER A 202 -13.15 -21.72 -9.42
C SER A 202 -12.18 -22.59 -8.62
N HIS A 203 -10.87 -22.42 -8.81
CA HIS A 203 -9.82 -23.18 -8.12
C HIS A 203 -8.68 -22.23 -7.69
N PRO A 204 -8.05 -22.46 -6.51
CA PRO A 204 -6.93 -21.64 -6.04
C PRO A 204 -5.62 -21.85 -6.80
N ASP A 205 -5.47 -22.99 -7.48
CA ASP A 205 -4.35 -23.32 -8.39
C ASP A 205 -4.70 -23.03 -9.85
#